data_AF-A0A1Q6L5Q7-F1
#
_entry.id   AF-A0A1Q6L5Q7-F1
#
_cell.length_a   1.000
_cell.length_b   1.000
_cell.length_c   1.000
_cell.angle_alpha   90.00
_cell.angle_beta   90.00
_cell.angle_gamma   90.00
#
_symmetry.space_group_name_H-M   'P 1'
#
loop_
_entity.id
_entity.type
_entity.pdbx_description
1 polymer ?
#
loop_
_entity_poly.entity_id
_entity_poly.type
_entity_poly.pdbx_seq_one_letter_code
_entity_poly.pdbx_strand_id
1 'polypeptide(L)'
;MKKIAIFFITIILIVCAMFAMYITYKANYNTSKKANLSFEKYLNQEVYGSELATVINRAIDRNEKNEVEKNNKGIYQNNDTNSINIEIKMLDDDTIYQMETFYRGGIQNFINYYSNIKFKCVDIEYHSSTNQVKYMLFEQITS
;
A
#
# COMPACT_ATOMS: atom_id res chain seq x y z
N MET A 1 -12.85 -54.01 -3.46
CA MET A 1 -12.55 -53.20 -4.65
C MET A 1 -13.25 -51.84 -4.62
N LYS A 2 -14.58 -51.74 -4.55
CA LYS A 2 -15.30 -50.43 -4.51
C LYS A 2 -14.85 -49.50 -3.37
N LYS A 3 -14.71 -50.01 -2.14
CA LYS A 3 -14.23 -49.20 -0.99
C LYS A 3 -12.80 -48.68 -1.16
N ILE A 4 -11.92 -49.47 -1.79
CA ILE A 4 -10.54 -49.09 -2.09
C ILE A 4 -10.52 -48.02 -3.20
N ALA A 5 -11.33 -48.20 -4.25
CA ALA A 5 -11.47 -47.20 -5.31
C ALA A 5 -12.02 -45.86 -4.78
N ILE A 6 -13.02 -45.90 -3.90
CA ILE A 6 -13.58 -44.70 -3.25
C ILE A 6 -12.49 -43.98 -2.44
N PHE A 7 -11.68 -44.71 -1.67
CA PHE A 7 -10.57 -44.14 -0.90
C PHE A 7 -9.56 -43.40 -1.78
N PHE A 8 -9.15 -43.99 -2.91
CA PHE A 8 -8.25 -43.33 -3.86
C PHE A 8 -8.87 -42.08 -4.51
N ILE A 9 -10.16 -42.13 -4.87
CA ILE A 9 -10.87 -40.97 -5.42
C ILE A 9 -10.90 -39.82 -4.40
N THR A 10 -11.15 -40.11 -3.12
CA THR A 10 -11.14 -39.08 -2.07
C THR A 10 -9.77 -38.43 -1.92
N ILE A 11 -8.68 -39.20 -1.97
CA ILE A 11 -7.31 -38.65 -1.92
C ILE A 11 -7.05 -37.73 -3.12
N ILE A 12 -7.43 -38.15 -4.33
CA ILE A 12 -7.25 -37.34 -5.54
C ILE A 12 -8.00 -36.01 -5.42
N LEU A 13 -9.23 -36.01 -4.90
CA LEU A 13 -10.01 -34.79 -4.70
C LEU A 13 -9.34 -33.83 -3.70
N ILE A 14 -8.76 -34.34 -2.61
CA ILE A 14 -8.02 -33.53 -1.64
C ILE A 14 -6.80 -32.88 -2.32
N VAL A 15 -6.03 -33.65 -3.10
CA VAL A 15 -4.86 -33.14 -3.82
C VAL A 15 -5.27 -32.07 -4.84
N CYS A 16 -6.34 -32.29 -5.60
CA CYS A 16 -6.86 -31.29 -6.53
C CYS A 16 -7.30 -30.00 -5.83
N ALA A 17 -7.98 -30.10 -4.69
CA ALA A 17 -8.39 -28.93 -3.90
C ALA A 17 -7.17 -28.14 -3.37
N MET A 18 -6.16 -28.83 -2.85
CA MET A 18 -4.90 -28.20 -2.43
C MET A 18 -4.19 -27.50 -3.60
N PHE A 19 -4.15 -28.13 -4.77
CA PHE A 19 -3.53 -27.55 -5.95
C PHE A 19 -4.25 -26.29 -6.43
N ALA A 20 -5.58 -26.28 -6.43
CA ALA A 20 -6.38 -25.10 -6.77
C ALA A 20 -6.13 -23.95 -5.78
N MET A 21 -6.15 -24.23 -4.48
CA MET A 21 -5.83 -23.24 -3.43
C MET A 21 -4.43 -22.65 -3.62
N TYR A 22 -3.44 -23.49 -3.95
CA TYR A 22 -2.07 -23.03 -4.19
C TYR A 22 -1.95 -22.09 -5.40
N ILE A 23 -2.65 -22.39 -6.51
CA ILE A 23 -2.66 -21.51 -7.69
C ILE A 23 -3.26 -20.15 -7.33
N THR A 24 -4.39 -20.11 -6.62
CA THR A 24 -5.02 -18.85 -6.19
C THR A 24 -4.11 -18.07 -5.24
N TYR A 25 -3.49 -18.74 -4.27
CA TYR A 25 -2.51 -18.11 -3.38
C TYR A 25 -1.36 -17.46 -4.16
N LYS A 26 -0.77 -18.19 -5.11
CA LYS A 26 0.33 -17.67 -5.94
C LYS A 26 -0.10 -16.49 -6.81
N ALA A 27 -1.32 -16.54 -7.36
CA ALA A 27 -1.88 -15.43 -8.13
C ALA A 27 -2.05 -14.18 -7.26
N ASN A 28 -2.65 -14.32 -6.07
CA ASN A 28 -2.85 -13.22 -5.13
C ASN A 28 -1.50 -12.63 -4.66
N TYR A 29 -0.54 -13.48 -4.32
CA TYR A 29 0.81 -13.05 -3.96
C TYR A 29 1.48 -12.22 -5.08
N ASN A 30 1.39 -12.66 -6.33
CA ASN A 30 1.94 -11.93 -7.47
C ASN A 30 1.23 -10.58 -7.68
N THR A 31 -0.09 -10.53 -7.52
CA THR A 31 -0.87 -9.30 -7.58
C THR A 31 -0.41 -8.31 -6.51
N SER A 32 -0.30 -8.74 -5.25
CA SER A 32 0.17 -7.90 -4.16
C SER A 32 1.61 -7.43 -4.37
N LYS A 33 2.51 -8.33 -4.79
CA LYS A 33 3.89 -7.97 -5.12
C LYS A 33 3.97 -6.90 -6.22
N LYS A 34 3.16 -7.03 -7.27
CA LYS A 34 3.10 -6.06 -8.36
C LYS A 34 2.60 -4.69 -7.88
N ALA A 35 1.56 -4.69 -7.04
CA ALA A 35 1.04 -3.44 -6.47
C ALA A 35 2.07 -2.77 -5.54
N ASN A 36 2.72 -3.57 -4.69
CA ASN A 36 3.67 -3.10 -3.68
C ASN A 36 4.96 -2.53 -4.28
N LEU A 37 5.46 -3.08 -5.40
CA LEU A 37 6.68 -2.59 -6.07
C LEU A 37 6.66 -1.07 -6.34
N SER A 38 5.48 -0.51 -6.56
CA SER A 38 5.33 0.94 -6.80
C SER A 38 5.52 1.81 -5.57
N PHE A 39 5.59 1.22 -4.37
CA PHE A 39 5.73 1.85 -3.05
C PHE A 39 6.96 1.35 -2.28
N GLU A 40 7.19 0.03 -2.24
CA GLU A 40 8.31 -0.60 -1.51
C GLU A 40 9.69 -0.10 -1.95
N LYS A 41 9.81 0.31 -3.21
CA LYS A 41 11.06 0.89 -3.74
C LYS A 41 11.49 2.17 -3.00
N TYR A 42 10.60 2.81 -2.26
CA TYR A 42 10.90 4.00 -1.48
C TYR A 42 11.39 3.70 -0.07
N LEU A 43 11.19 2.48 0.45
CA LEU A 43 11.62 2.12 1.81
C LEU A 43 13.13 2.39 1.99
N ASN A 44 13.47 3.13 3.04
CA ASN A 44 14.82 3.58 3.36
C ASN A 44 15.49 4.47 2.29
N GLN A 45 14.76 4.94 1.28
CA GLN A 45 15.27 5.87 0.28
C GLN A 45 14.99 7.31 0.67
N GLU A 46 15.94 8.18 0.32
CA GLU A 46 15.72 9.62 0.29
C GLU A 46 15.11 10.01 -1.04
N VAL A 47 14.06 10.84 -0.99
CA VAL A 47 13.36 11.35 -2.16
C VAL A 47 13.19 12.85 -2.04
N TYR A 48 13.18 13.53 -3.18
CA TYR A 48 12.79 14.94 -3.21
C TYR A 48 11.28 15.09 -3.00
N GLY A 49 10.83 16.25 -2.51
CA GLY A 49 9.40 16.53 -2.33
C GLY A 49 8.61 16.42 -3.64
N SER A 50 9.21 16.71 -4.79
CA SER A 50 8.58 16.47 -6.10
C SER A 50 8.28 14.98 -6.36
N GLU A 51 9.16 14.08 -5.92
CA GLU A 51 8.95 12.64 -5.98
C GLU A 51 7.92 12.19 -4.94
N LEU A 52 7.99 12.70 -3.71
CA LEU A 52 6.98 12.42 -2.67
C LEU A 52 5.58 12.84 -3.13
N ALA A 53 5.44 13.99 -3.80
CA ALA A 53 4.18 14.42 -4.40
C ALA A 53 3.63 13.38 -5.40
N THR A 54 4.52 12.75 -6.17
CA THR A 54 4.16 11.66 -7.09
C THR A 54 3.71 10.40 -6.33
N VAL A 55 4.35 10.08 -5.21
CA VAL A 55 3.94 8.95 -4.35
C VAL A 55 2.56 9.21 -3.74
N ILE A 56 2.31 10.42 -3.23
CA ILE A 56 1.02 10.85 -2.71
C ILE A 56 -0.06 10.71 -3.79
N ASN A 57 0.14 11.28 -4.98
CA ASN A 57 -0.84 11.17 -6.07
C ASN A 57 -1.13 9.71 -6.44
N ARG A 58 -0.11 8.84 -6.44
CA ARG A 58 -0.30 7.41 -6.71
C ARG A 58 -1.12 6.72 -5.63
N ALA A 59 -0.91 7.05 -4.36
CA ALA A 59 -1.70 6.51 -3.25
C ALA A 59 -3.17 6.97 -3.32
N ILE A 60 -3.40 8.25 -3.63
CA ILE A 60 -4.76 8.80 -3.84
C ILE A 60 -5.46 8.08 -5.00
N ASP A 61 -4.84 8.02 -6.19
CA ASP A 61 -5.41 7.35 -7.37
C ASP A 61 -5.70 5.87 -7.10
N ARG A 62 -4.84 5.18 -6.33
CA ARG A 62 -5.07 3.80 -5.92
C ARG A 62 -6.30 3.67 -5.02
N ASN A 63 -6.43 4.52 -4.01
CA ASN A 63 -7.58 4.49 -3.11
C ASN A 63 -8.89 4.82 -3.85
N GLU A 64 -8.86 5.75 -4.80
CA GLU A 64 -10.02 6.08 -5.65
C GLU A 64 -10.43 4.88 -6.51
N LYS A 65 -9.47 4.24 -7.19
CA LYS A 65 -9.72 3.02 -7.99
C LYS A 65 -10.24 1.85 -7.18
N ASN A 66 -9.84 1.77 -5.92
CA ASN A 66 -10.26 0.74 -4.98
C ASN A 66 -11.55 1.11 -4.23
N GLU A 67 -12.13 2.28 -4.52
CA GLU A 67 -13.36 2.78 -3.88
C GLU A 67 -13.24 2.82 -2.35
N VAL A 68 -12.06 3.17 -1.85
CA VAL A 68 -11.78 3.23 -0.40
C VAL A 68 -12.60 4.36 0.22
N GLU A 69 -13.38 4.03 1.25
CA GLU A 69 -14.21 4.99 1.94
C GLU A 69 -13.39 6.05 2.68
N LYS A 70 -13.91 7.28 2.71
CA LYS A 70 -13.38 8.38 3.50
C LYS A 70 -14.25 8.62 4.72
N ASN A 71 -13.63 9.00 5.84
CA ASN A 71 -14.38 9.47 7.00
C ASN A 71 -14.92 10.90 6.77
N ASN A 72 -15.64 11.43 7.77
CA ASN A 72 -16.24 12.77 7.74
C ASN A 72 -15.22 13.92 7.59
N LYS A 73 -13.92 13.65 7.79
CA LYS A 73 -12.82 14.61 7.59
C LYS A 73 -12.18 14.49 6.20
N GLY A 74 -12.65 13.56 5.36
CA GLY A 74 -12.14 13.30 4.02
C GLY A 74 -10.87 12.43 3.99
N ILE A 75 -10.58 11.69 5.07
CA ILE A 75 -9.39 10.83 5.20
C ILE A 75 -9.76 9.39 4.86
N TYR A 76 -8.98 8.74 3.99
CA TYR A 76 -9.20 7.34 3.62
C TYR A 76 -9.10 6.43 4.85
N GLN A 77 -10.07 5.53 4.99
CA GLN A 77 -10.14 4.56 6.07
C GLN A 77 -9.43 3.27 5.68
N ASN A 78 -8.74 2.66 6.65
CA ASN A 78 -8.20 1.33 6.46
C ASN A 78 -9.36 0.33 6.23
N ASN A 79 -9.33 -0.39 5.12
CA ASN A 79 -10.31 -1.41 4.75
C ASN A 79 -9.77 -2.85 4.84
N ASP A 80 -8.62 -3.01 5.51
CA ASP A 80 -7.88 -4.25 5.75
C ASP A 80 -7.50 -5.05 4.51
N THR A 81 -7.65 -4.48 3.31
CA THR A 81 -7.45 -5.21 2.05
C THR A 81 -6.58 -4.47 1.04
N ASN A 82 -6.92 -3.24 0.66
CA ASN A 82 -6.27 -2.56 -0.47
C ASN A 82 -6.19 -1.03 -0.34
N SER A 83 -6.57 -0.46 0.82
CA SER A 83 -6.35 0.95 1.13
C SER A 83 -4.87 1.25 1.35
N ILE A 84 -4.44 2.49 1.12
CA ILE A 84 -3.10 2.95 1.47
C ILE A 84 -3.16 4.34 2.10
N ASN A 85 -2.47 4.53 3.21
CA ASN A 85 -2.30 5.80 3.88
C ASN A 85 -0.83 6.22 3.81
N ILE A 86 -0.57 7.52 3.65
CA ILE A 86 0.78 8.07 3.73
C ILE A 86 0.75 9.18 4.75
N GLU A 87 1.68 9.11 5.69
CA GLU A 87 1.95 10.15 6.67
C GLU A 87 3.29 10.81 6.39
N ILE A 88 3.34 12.12 6.60
CA ILE A 88 4.51 12.95 6.38
C ILE A 88 4.80 13.70 7.67
N LYS A 89 5.92 13.37 8.32
CA LYS A 89 6.44 14.10 9.48
C LYS A 89 7.28 15.27 8.99
N MET A 90 6.86 16.48 9.32
CA MET A 90 7.58 17.72 9.00
C MET A 90 8.52 18.08 10.15
N LEU A 91 9.74 18.51 9.83
CA LEU A 91 10.70 18.99 10.83
C LEU A 91 10.41 20.43 11.25
N ASP A 92 9.75 21.20 10.39
CA ASP A 92 9.51 22.64 10.59
C ASP A 92 8.63 22.91 11.82
N ASP A 93 7.69 22.01 12.13
CA ASP A 93 6.72 22.13 13.23
C ASP A 93 6.55 20.84 14.05
N ASP A 94 7.42 19.85 13.85
CA ASP A 94 7.38 18.50 14.44
C ASP A 94 5.99 17.83 14.36
N THR A 95 5.22 18.13 13.31
CA THR A 95 3.86 17.65 13.13
C THR A 95 3.77 16.59 12.02
N ILE A 96 2.89 15.61 12.23
CA ILE A 96 2.58 14.56 11.25
C ILE A 96 1.32 14.93 10.48
N TYR A 97 1.43 14.96 9.15
CA TYR A 97 0.35 15.28 8.24
C TYR A 97 -0.06 14.06 7.41
N GLN A 98 -1.36 13.86 7.28
CA GLN A 98 -1.93 12.89 6.34
C GLN A 98 -1.76 13.38 4.89
N MET A 99 -1.58 12.47 3.94
CA MET A 99 -1.45 12.81 2.53
C MET A 99 -2.60 13.65 1.97
N GLU A 100 -3.81 13.47 2.50
CA GLU A 100 -4.99 14.24 2.11
C GLU A 100 -4.87 15.72 2.46
N THR A 101 -4.06 16.09 3.46
CA THR A 101 -3.77 17.50 3.78
C THR A 101 -3.12 18.19 2.57
N PHE A 102 -2.07 17.59 2.02
CA PHE A 102 -1.37 18.14 0.86
C PHE A 102 -2.16 18.01 -0.43
N TYR A 103 -2.91 16.92 -0.59
CA TYR A 103 -3.76 16.74 -1.76
C TYR A 103 -4.88 17.79 -1.82
N ARG A 104 -5.61 18.02 -0.71
CA ARG A 104 -6.69 19.01 -0.61
C ARG A 104 -6.17 20.45 -0.61
N GLY A 105 -5.01 20.70 -0.02
CA GLY A 105 -4.31 21.97 -0.08
C GLY A 105 -3.75 22.30 -1.47
N GLY A 106 -3.89 21.38 -2.43
CA GLY A 106 -3.34 21.46 -3.77
C GLY A 106 -1.94 20.87 -3.81
N ILE A 107 -1.79 19.70 -4.44
CA ILE A 107 -0.48 19.04 -4.56
C ILE A 107 0.56 19.92 -5.25
N GLN A 108 0.13 20.85 -6.11
CA GLN A 108 0.99 21.85 -6.73
C GLN A 108 1.61 22.81 -5.70
N ASN A 109 0.87 23.20 -4.66
CA ASN A 109 1.41 24.03 -3.58
C ASN A 109 2.50 23.27 -2.81
N PHE A 110 2.27 21.99 -2.54
CA PHE A 110 3.29 21.14 -1.94
C PHE A 110 4.57 21.10 -2.80
N ILE A 111 4.43 20.92 -4.11
CA ILE A 111 5.59 20.98 -5.02
C ILE A 111 6.27 22.36 -4.95
N ASN A 112 5.51 23.46 -5.01
CA ASN A 112 6.09 24.81 -5.01
C ASN A 112 6.93 25.11 -3.77
N TYR A 113 6.51 24.62 -2.59
CA TYR A 113 7.20 24.89 -1.33
C TYR A 113 8.27 23.83 -1.00
N TYR A 114 8.03 22.57 -1.34
CA TYR A 114 8.82 21.43 -0.84
C TYR A 114 9.56 20.66 -1.94
N SER A 115 9.53 21.06 -3.22
CA SER A 115 10.12 20.26 -4.32
C SER A 115 11.58 19.87 -4.08
N ASN A 116 12.37 20.78 -3.50
CA ASN A 116 13.81 20.61 -3.29
C ASN A 116 14.14 20.15 -1.86
N ILE A 117 13.13 19.98 -1.01
CA ILE A 117 13.28 19.44 0.33
C ILE A 117 13.32 17.92 0.22
N LYS A 118 14.19 17.30 1.01
CA LYS A 118 14.34 15.85 1.05
C LYS A 118 13.46 15.23 2.13
N PHE A 119 12.97 14.04 1.82
CA PHE A 119 12.21 13.20 2.73
C PHE A 119 12.77 11.79 2.68
N LYS A 120 12.73 11.07 3.79
CA LYS A 120 13.10 9.66 3.87
C LYS A 120 11.89 8.82 4.23
N CYS A 121 11.63 7.76 3.48
CA CYS A 121 10.65 6.77 3.92
C CYS A 121 11.27 5.90 5.01
N VAL A 122 10.74 5.99 6.22
CA VAL A 122 11.27 5.29 7.40
C VAL A 122 10.46 4.06 7.78
N ASP A 123 9.21 3.97 7.32
CA ASP A 123 8.34 2.85 7.63
C ASP A 123 7.37 2.53 6.49
N ILE A 124 7.08 1.23 6.35
CA ILE A 124 6.05 0.68 5.47
C ILE A 124 5.37 -0.46 6.21
N GLU A 125 4.05 -0.40 6.33
CA GLU A 125 3.26 -1.51 6.85
C GLU A 125 2.37 -2.14 5.78
N TYR A 126 1.90 -3.37 6.07
CA TYR A 126 1.13 -4.19 5.15
C TYR A 126 -0.22 -4.62 5.74
N HIS A 127 -1.22 -4.76 4.89
CA HIS A 127 -2.47 -5.45 5.20
C HIS A 127 -2.19 -6.91 5.49
N SER A 128 -2.60 -7.42 6.66
CA SER A 128 -2.37 -8.83 7.00
C SER A 128 -3.12 -9.80 6.08
N SER A 129 -4.25 -9.38 5.49
CA SER A 129 -5.10 -10.25 4.66
C SER A 129 -4.58 -10.42 3.22
N THR A 130 -4.04 -9.35 2.63
CA THR A 130 -3.62 -9.32 1.22
C THR A 130 -2.11 -9.17 1.04
N ASN A 131 -1.38 -8.82 2.10
CA ASN A 131 0.02 -8.40 2.06
C ASN A 131 0.27 -7.18 1.14
N GLN A 132 -0.77 -6.38 0.86
CA GLN A 132 -0.60 -5.12 0.14
C GLN A 132 -0.10 -4.02 1.09
N VAL A 133 0.74 -3.10 0.61
CA VAL A 133 1.15 -1.91 1.37
C VAL A 133 -0.10 -1.16 1.82
N LYS A 134 -0.25 -0.97 3.14
CA LYS A 134 -1.35 -0.24 3.77
C LYS A 134 -0.94 1.14 4.27
N TYR A 135 0.33 1.33 4.56
CA TYR A 135 0.83 2.54 5.22
C TYR A 135 2.27 2.83 4.81
N MET A 136 2.61 4.11 4.72
CA MET A 136 4.00 4.58 4.61
C MET A 136 4.21 5.82 5.47
N LEU A 137 5.36 5.89 6.15
CA LEU A 137 5.81 7.09 6.85
C LEU A 137 7.00 7.72 6.13
N PHE A 138 6.89 9.00 5.80
CA PHE A 138 7.97 9.83 5.31
C PHE A 138 8.35 10.87 6.36
N GLU A 139 9.63 11.01 6.66
CA GLU A 139 10.15 12.07 7.52
C GLU A 139 10.93 13.06 6.67
N GLN A 140 10.65 14.36 6.85
CA GLN A 140 11.51 15.41 6.31
C GLN A 140 12.91 15.25 6.91
N ILE A 141 13.94 15.43 6.08
CA ILE A 141 15.33 15.41 6.53
C ILE A 141 16.02 16.71 6.16
N THR A 142 16.89 17.18 7.05
CA THR A 142 17.79 18.29 6.77
C THR A 142 18.88 17.80 5.81
N SER A 143 19.15 18.57 4.75
CA SER A 143 20.26 18.30 3.84
C SER A 143 21.62 18.47 4.51
#